data_AF-W4VQV0-F1
#
_entry.id   AF-W4VQV0-F1
#
_cell.length_a   1.000
_cell.length_b   1.000
_cell.length_c   1.000
_cell.angle_alpha   90.00
_cell.angle_beta   90.00
_cell.angle_gamma   90.00
#
_symmetry.space_group_name_H-M   'P 1'
#
loop_
_entity.id
_entity.type
_entity.pdbx_description
1 polymer ?
#
loop_
_entity_poly.entity_id
_entity_poly.type
_entity_poly.pdbx_seq_one_letter_code
_entity_poly.pdbx_strand_id
1 'polypeptide(L)'
;MTDNEEAYLEHQHYKKNRAMFEERLKTMSPDILKFEKIYQERLKMEVRKPSGLKIDNYLEKYKEIIYRYDFGDNWHFMITLEQVADDYYFGFPTLLDGAETAPPEDVGGIHGFYEFLEVYWDPNHSEHEDMKAWAESLGFREYDPDHINRMLKGINYKKTEWDKINHERYRIIEDKYRNN
;
A
#
# COMPACT_ATOMS: atom_id res chain seq x y z
N MET A 1 0.48 -11.33 0.29
CA MET A 1 1.84 -10.88 0.69
C MET A 1 1.70 -10.09 1.98
N THR A 2 2.68 -10.11 2.88
CA THR A 2 2.60 -9.38 4.15
C THR A 2 3.98 -8.93 4.62
N ASP A 3 4.05 -7.74 5.19
CA ASP A 3 5.16 -7.23 6.00
C ASP A 3 5.00 -7.54 7.49
N ASN A 4 3.77 -7.86 7.95
CA ASN A 4 3.51 -8.38 9.30
C ASN A 4 4.25 -9.72 9.55
N GLU A 5 5.31 -9.66 10.36
CA GLU A 5 6.16 -10.82 10.68
C GLU A 5 5.40 -11.89 11.47
N GLU A 6 4.49 -11.49 12.37
CA GLU A 6 3.68 -12.42 13.17
C GLU A 6 2.79 -13.28 12.27
N ALA A 7 2.06 -12.66 11.33
CA ALA A 7 1.22 -13.37 10.39
C ALA A 7 2.02 -14.38 9.54
N TYR A 8 3.25 -14.02 9.15
CA TYR A 8 4.15 -14.94 8.46
C TYR A 8 4.57 -16.12 9.36
N LEU A 9 5.00 -15.85 10.60
CA LEU A 9 5.45 -16.86 11.55
C LEU A 9 4.32 -17.81 11.94
N GLU A 10 3.11 -17.30 12.16
CA GLU A 10 1.91 -18.10 12.44
C GLU A 10 1.62 -19.07 11.29
N HIS A 11 1.66 -18.60 10.05
CA HIS A 11 1.49 -19.45 8.87
C HIS A 11 2.57 -20.53 8.78
N GLN A 12 3.85 -20.19 9.04
CA GLN A 12 4.93 -21.19 9.06
C GLN A 12 4.75 -22.21 10.17
N HIS A 13 4.33 -21.76 11.36
CA HIS A 13 4.04 -22.61 12.50
C HIS A 13 2.89 -23.57 12.20
N TYR A 14 1.82 -23.09 11.57
CA TYR A 14 0.70 -23.91 11.09
C TYR A 14 1.17 -24.99 10.12
N LYS A 15 1.96 -24.62 9.10
CA LYS A 15 2.48 -25.57 8.11
C LYS A 15 3.35 -26.66 8.73
N LYS A 16 4.20 -26.31 9.69
CA LYS A 16 5.09 -27.26 10.38
C LYS A 16 4.33 -28.18 11.34
N ASN A 17 3.21 -27.74 11.91
CA ASN A 17 2.52 -28.42 13.00
C ASN A 17 1.08 -28.84 12.66
N ARG A 18 0.78 -29.17 11.40
CA ARG A 18 -0.59 -29.49 10.95
C ARG A 18 -1.33 -30.50 11.84
N ALA A 19 -0.66 -31.56 12.28
CA ALA A 19 -1.26 -32.57 13.15
C ALA A 19 -1.72 -32.01 14.51
N MET A 20 -0.98 -31.07 15.09
CA MET A 20 -1.37 -30.37 16.33
C MET A 20 -2.65 -29.56 16.13
N PHE A 21 -2.76 -28.85 15.01
CA PHE A 21 -3.94 -28.05 14.69
C PHE A 21 -5.18 -28.92 14.37
N GLU A 22 -4.98 -30.05 13.69
CA GLU A 22 -6.05 -31.02 13.47
C GLU A 22 -6.56 -31.62 14.79
N GLU A 23 -5.66 -31.89 15.74
CA GLU A 23 -6.05 -32.40 17.07
C GLU A 23 -6.77 -31.33 17.91
N ARG A 24 -6.34 -30.06 17.82
CA ARG A 24 -7.04 -28.93 18.44
C ARG A 24 -8.50 -28.88 17.99
N LEU A 25 -8.79 -29.06 16.70
CA LEU A 25 -10.17 -29.04 16.19
C LEU A 25 -11.05 -30.18 16.75
N LYS A 26 -10.46 -31.32 17.12
CA LYS A 26 -11.20 -32.46 17.68
C LYS A 26 -11.44 -32.32 19.18
N THR A 27 -10.50 -31.70 19.88
CA THR A 27 -10.48 -31.62 21.36
C THR A 27 -11.08 -30.33 21.90
N MET A 28 -11.33 -29.32 21.05
CA MET A 28 -11.84 -28.03 21.48
C MET A 28 -13.29 -28.08 21.99
N SER A 29 -13.58 -27.35 23.07
CA SER A 29 -14.94 -27.14 23.56
C SER A 29 -15.85 -26.50 22.48
N PRO A 30 -17.15 -26.88 22.39
CA PRO A 30 -18.09 -26.30 21.44
C PRO A 30 -18.15 -24.77 21.42
N ASP A 31 -18.03 -24.13 22.60
CA ASP A 31 -18.17 -22.68 22.76
C ASP A 31 -17.07 -21.90 22.03
N ILE A 32 -15.88 -22.48 21.92
CA ILE A 32 -14.71 -21.84 21.28
C ILE A 32 -14.34 -22.49 19.94
N LEU A 33 -14.93 -23.64 19.59
CA LEU A 33 -14.67 -24.36 18.34
C LEU A 33 -14.93 -23.47 17.10
N LYS A 34 -15.92 -22.56 17.17
CA LYS A 34 -16.19 -21.60 16.10
C LYS A 34 -14.99 -20.68 15.85
N PHE A 35 -14.38 -20.16 16.91
CA PHE A 35 -13.22 -19.27 16.79
C PHE A 35 -11.98 -20.02 16.31
N GLU A 36 -11.77 -21.24 16.81
CA GLU A 36 -10.65 -22.09 16.35
C GLU A 36 -10.76 -22.41 14.85
N LYS A 37 -11.96 -22.72 14.36
CA LYS A 37 -12.19 -22.94 12.93
C LYS A 37 -11.82 -21.70 12.12
N ILE A 38 -12.31 -20.53 12.50
CA ILE A 38 -12.01 -19.26 11.80
C ILE A 38 -10.50 -18.98 11.82
N TYR A 39 -9.85 -19.16 12.97
CA TYR A 39 -8.41 -18.98 13.11
C TYR A 39 -7.63 -19.91 12.17
N GLN A 40 -7.95 -21.21 12.17
CA GLN A 40 -7.27 -22.16 11.30
C GLN A 40 -7.55 -21.96 9.81
N GLU A 41 -8.76 -21.54 9.42
CA GLU A 41 -9.04 -21.17 8.02
C GLU A 41 -8.16 -20.00 7.57
N ARG A 42 -7.92 -19.00 8.43
CA ARG A 42 -6.99 -17.90 8.11
C ARG A 42 -5.55 -18.41 7.94
N LEU A 43 -5.10 -19.34 8.79
CA LEU A 43 -3.74 -19.90 8.71
C LEU A 43 -3.47 -20.69 7.43
N LYS A 44 -4.52 -21.20 6.77
CA LYS A 44 -4.41 -21.88 5.46
C LYS A 44 -4.06 -20.93 4.32
N MET A 45 -4.36 -19.64 4.45
CA MET A 45 -3.99 -18.66 3.42
C MET A 45 -2.48 -18.66 3.24
N GLU A 46 -2.02 -18.68 1.99
CA GLU A 46 -0.58 -18.65 1.72
C GLU A 46 -0.02 -17.26 2.05
N VAL A 47 0.92 -17.22 2.99
CA VAL A 47 1.57 -15.98 3.41
C VAL A 47 3.01 -15.95 2.91
N ARG A 48 3.32 -14.92 2.11
CA ARG A 48 4.65 -14.67 1.54
C ARG A 48 5.17 -13.30 1.98
N LYS A 49 6.47 -13.22 2.26
CA LYS A 49 7.16 -11.94 2.48
C LYS A 49 7.29 -11.17 1.16
N PRO A 50 7.39 -9.83 1.21
CA PRO A 50 7.54 -9.00 0.01
C PRO A 50 8.95 -9.10 -0.61
N SER A 51 9.96 -9.46 0.18
CA SER A 51 11.33 -9.58 -0.30
C SER A 51 11.46 -10.70 -1.34
N GLY A 52 11.73 -10.31 -2.59
CA GLY A 52 12.01 -11.22 -3.71
C GLY A 52 10.78 -11.73 -4.46
N LEU A 53 9.56 -11.30 -4.09
CA LEU A 53 8.35 -11.62 -4.85
C LEU A 53 8.02 -10.48 -5.81
N LYS A 54 8.11 -10.74 -7.11
CA LYS A 54 7.56 -9.81 -8.11
C LYS A 54 6.05 -10.01 -8.22
N ILE A 55 5.33 -8.89 -8.28
CA ILE A 55 3.87 -8.86 -8.39
C ILE A 55 3.38 -8.91 -9.84
N ASP A 56 4.28 -8.75 -10.82
CA ASP A 56 4.03 -8.73 -12.26
C ASP A 56 3.14 -9.90 -12.72
N ASN A 57 3.56 -11.15 -12.46
CA ASN A 57 2.80 -12.34 -12.86
C ASN A 57 1.42 -12.42 -12.21
N TYR A 58 1.24 -11.84 -11.01
CA TYR A 58 -0.05 -11.80 -10.33
C TYR A 58 -0.96 -10.74 -10.95
N LEU A 59 -0.45 -9.54 -11.18
CA LEU A 59 -1.18 -8.46 -11.84
C LEU A 59 -1.56 -8.84 -13.27
N GLU A 60 -0.66 -9.45 -14.04
CA GLU A 60 -0.95 -9.88 -15.40
C GLU A 60 -2.03 -10.96 -15.46
N LYS A 61 -2.02 -11.88 -14.49
CA LYS A 61 -2.98 -12.99 -14.40
C LYS A 61 -4.35 -12.55 -13.88
N TYR A 62 -4.38 -11.78 -12.79
CA TYR A 62 -5.62 -11.46 -12.08
C TYR A 62 -6.19 -10.09 -12.45
N LYS A 63 -5.40 -9.22 -13.07
CA LYS A 63 -5.71 -7.83 -13.47
C LYS A 63 -6.00 -6.86 -12.34
N GLU A 64 -6.55 -7.34 -11.24
CA GLU A 64 -6.89 -6.55 -10.07
C GLU A 64 -6.41 -7.26 -8.80
N ILE A 65 -5.84 -6.49 -7.87
CA ILE A 65 -5.48 -6.96 -6.54
C ILE A 65 -5.91 -5.93 -5.50
N ILE A 66 -6.30 -6.42 -4.32
CA ILE A 66 -6.59 -5.56 -3.16
C ILE A 66 -5.35 -5.55 -2.27
N TYR A 67 -4.81 -4.37 -2.03
CA TYR A 67 -3.76 -4.12 -1.06
C TYR A 67 -4.38 -3.49 0.19
N ARG A 68 -4.17 -4.13 1.34
CA ARG A 68 -4.63 -3.60 2.62
C ARG A 68 -3.42 -3.05 3.37
N TYR A 69 -3.48 -1.77 3.69
CA TYR A 69 -2.45 -1.04 4.44
C TYR A 69 -3.02 -0.66 5.80
N ASP A 70 -2.15 -0.62 6.80
CA ASP A 70 -2.48 -0.34 8.21
C ASP A 70 -3.70 -1.13 8.72
N PHE A 71 -3.46 -2.20 9.48
CA PHE A 71 -4.58 -2.99 9.99
C PHE A 71 -5.37 -2.31 11.11
N GLY A 72 -4.88 -1.19 11.66
CA GLY A 72 -5.65 -0.33 12.56
C GLY A 72 -6.72 0.45 11.78
N ASP A 73 -6.28 1.32 10.87
CA ASP A 73 -7.15 2.17 10.07
C ASP A 73 -7.86 1.44 8.91
N ASN A 74 -7.34 0.27 8.55
CA ASN A 74 -7.93 -0.68 7.60
C ASN A 74 -8.12 -0.09 6.20
N TRP A 75 -7.08 0.60 5.70
CA TRP A 75 -7.06 1.17 4.35
C TRP A 75 -7.04 0.07 3.29
N HIS A 76 -7.89 0.20 2.28
CA HIS A 76 -7.97 -0.72 1.14
C HIS A 76 -7.69 0.02 -0.16
N PHE A 77 -6.65 -0.43 -0.86
CA PHE A 77 -6.27 0.05 -2.18
C PHE A 77 -6.61 -1.03 -3.20
N MET A 78 -7.35 -0.65 -4.24
CA MET A 78 -7.55 -1.50 -5.41
C MET A 78 -6.48 -1.15 -6.45
N ILE A 79 -5.64 -2.11 -6.80
CA ILE A 79 -4.56 -1.94 -7.76
C ILE A 79 -4.93 -2.71 -9.02
N THR A 80 -5.09 -1.98 -10.12
CA THR A 80 -5.50 -2.52 -11.41
C THR A 80 -4.37 -2.38 -12.44
N LEU A 81 -4.11 -3.44 -13.18
CA LEU A 81 -3.20 -3.41 -14.33
C LEU A 81 -3.98 -2.95 -15.57
N GLU A 82 -3.76 -1.70 -15.96
CA GLU A 82 -4.38 -1.12 -17.16
C GLU A 82 -3.63 -1.48 -18.44
N GLN A 83 -2.30 -1.32 -18.44
CA GLN A 83 -1.44 -1.59 -19.59
C GLN A 83 -0.05 -2.04 -19.13
N VAL A 84 0.60 -2.88 -19.96
CA VAL A 84 2.01 -3.21 -19.84
C VAL A 84 2.77 -2.45 -20.94
N ALA A 85 3.77 -1.67 -20.55
CA ALA A 85 4.62 -0.91 -21.46
C ALA A 85 6.06 -1.45 -21.41
N ASP A 86 6.56 -1.95 -22.55
CA ASP A 86 7.90 -2.54 -22.65
C ASP A 86 9.01 -1.50 -22.82
N ASP A 87 8.65 -0.24 -23.12
CA ASP A 87 9.57 0.82 -23.53
C ASP A 87 9.88 1.84 -22.42
N TYR A 88 9.54 1.53 -21.17
CA TYR A 88 9.74 2.39 -20.00
C TYR A 88 11.22 2.42 -19.57
N TYR A 89 11.89 3.54 -19.85
CA TYR A 89 13.33 3.73 -19.70
C TYR A 89 13.79 4.28 -18.34
N PHE A 90 12.86 4.75 -17.49
CA PHE A 90 13.22 5.22 -16.16
C PHE A 90 13.46 4.05 -15.19
N GLY A 91 14.48 4.19 -14.33
CA GLY A 91 14.79 3.25 -13.26
C GLY A 91 13.93 3.39 -12.00
N PHE A 92 12.95 4.29 -12.04
CA PHE A 92 12.08 4.71 -10.93
C PHE A 92 10.64 4.88 -11.43
N PRO A 93 9.63 4.79 -10.55
CA PRO A 93 8.23 5.02 -10.91
C PRO A 93 7.95 6.49 -11.25
N THR A 94 6.98 6.73 -12.13
CA THR A 94 6.50 8.07 -12.49
C THR A 94 4.99 8.10 -12.28
N LEU A 95 4.52 9.13 -11.58
CA LEU A 95 3.09 9.44 -11.48
C LEU A 95 2.65 10.11 -12.78
N LEU A 96 1.73 9.47 -13.50
CA LEU A 96 1.19 9.95 -14.76
C LEU A 96 -0.02 10.86 -14.54
N ASP A 97 -0.89 10.47 -13.61
CA ASP A 97 -2.13 11.16 -13.27
C ASP A 97 -2.55 10.84 -11.82
N GLY A 98 -3.43 11.66 -11.25
CA GLY A 98 -4.02 11.46 -9.93
C GLY A 98 -4.90 12.64 -9.53
N ALA A 99 -5.74 12.42 -8.53
CA ALA A 99 -6.60 13.43 -7.96
C ALA A 99 -6.74 13.20 -6.46
N GLU A 100 -7.11 14.27 -5.76
CA GLU A 100 -7.34 14.30 -4.32
C GLU A 100 -6.11 14.02 -3.45
N THR A 101 -6.19 14.51 -2.22
CA THR A 101 -5.12 14.36 -1.23
C THR A 101 -5.30 13.05 -0.46
N ALA A 102 -4.21 12.28 -0.31
CA ALA A 102 -4.20 11.08 0.51
C ALA A 102 -4.43 11.42 2.00
N PRO A 103 -5.10 10.56 2.77
CA PRO A 103 -5.33 10.80 4.20
C PRO A 103 -4.00 10.90 4.98
N PRO A 104 -3.95 11.68 6.08
CA PRO A 104 -2.87 11.59 7.05
C PRO A 104 -2.75 10.16 7.62
N GLU A 105 -1.53 9.76 7.99
CA GLU A 105 -1.33 8.52 8.75
C GLU A 105 -2.05 8.58 10.10
N ASP A 106 -2.53 7.43 10.60
CA ASP A 106 -3.23 7.29 11.88
C ASP A 106 -4.47 8.20 12.06
N VAL A 107 -5.11 8.62 10.97
CA VAL A 107 -6.30 9.49 11.01
C VAL A 107 -7.56 8.76 11.48
N GLY A 108 -7.54 7.44 11.63
CA GLY A 108 -8.67 6.65 12.12
C GLY A 108 -9.52 6.06 10.99
N GLY A 109 -8.88 5.70 9.87
CA GLY A 109 -9.53 5.11 8.71
C GLY A 109 -10.49 6.07 8.01
N ILE A 110 -11.42 5.51 7.23
CA ILE A 110 -12.30 6.31 6.37
C ILE A 110 -13.17 7.30 7.15
N HIS A 111 -13.61 6.94 8.36
CA HIS A 111 -14.47 7.79 9.17
C HIS A 111 -13.69 8.98 9.73
N GLY A 112 -12.53 8.74 10.33
CA GLY A 112 -11.68 9.79 10.84
C GLY A 112 -11.15 10.70 9.73
N PHE A 113 -10.95 10.18 8.51
CA PHE A 113 -10.61 11.02 7.37
C PHE A 113 -11.73 12.00 6.97
N TYR A 114 -12.99 11.60 7.02
CA TYR A 114 -14.09 12.54 6.75
C TYR A 114 -14.20 13.62 7.83
N GLU A 115 -14.08 13.25 9.11
CA GLU A 115 -14.04 14.23 10.21
C GLU A 115 -12.86 15.18 10.07
N PHE A 116 -11.68 14.66 9.71
CA PHE A 116 -10.50 15.45 9.38
C PHE A 116 -10.81 16.47 8.28
N LEU A 117 -11.43 16.06 7.17
CA LEU A 117 -11.74 16.97 6.05
C LEU A 117 -12.72 18.08 6.46
N GLU A 118 -13.73 17.77 7.27
CA GLU A 118 -14.70 18.75 7.77
C GLU A 118 -14.01 19.85 8.59
N VAL A 119 -13.07 19.48 9.47
CA VAL A 119 -12.34 20.43 10.31
C VAL A 119 -11.21 21.14 9.54
N TYR A 120 -10.45 20.39 8.75
CA TYR A 120 -9.26 20.88 8.03
C TYR A 120 -9.60 21.94 6.98
N TRP A 121 -10.80 21.89 6.40
CA TRP A 121 -11.24 22.83 5.37
C TRP A 121 -12.19 23.94 5.83
N ASP A 122 -12.60 23.96 7.10
CA ASP A 122 -13.42 25.05 7.67
C ASP A 122 -12.60 25.97 8.59
N PRO A 123 -12.16 27.15 8.11
CA PRO A 123 -11.43 28.11 8.93
C PRO A 123 -12.22 28.68 10.11
N ASN A 124 -13.54 28.49 10.15
CA ASN A 124 -14.39 28.92 11.27
C ASN A 124 -14.59 27.82 12.32
N HIS A 125 -14.15 26.59 12.04
CA HIS A 125 -14.23 25.50 13.00
C HIS A 125 -13.29 25.79 14.18
N SER A 126 -13.75 25.58 15.41
CA SER A 126 -12.97 25.91 16.61
C SER A 126 -11.66 25.13 16.71
N GLU A 127 -11.60 23.95 16.08
CA GLU A 127 -10.44 23.05 16.08
C GLU A 127 -9.59 23.15 14.79
N HIS A 128 -9.89 24.09 13.88
CA HIS A 128 -9.20 24.19 12.57
C HIS A 128 -7.67 24.30 12.70
N GLU A 129 -7.20 25.21 13.54
CA GLU A 129 -5.76 25.48 13.71
C GLU A 129 -5.05 24.28 14.37
N ASP A 130 -5.68 23.65 15.36
CA ASP A 130 -5.13 22.47 16.02
C ASP A 130 -5.06 21.27 15.05
N MET A 131 -6.09 21.10 14.21
CA MET A 131 -6.12 20.06 13.18
C MET A 131 -5.03 20.26 12.12
N LYS A 132 -4.80 21.51 11.69
CA LYS A 132 -3.69 21.82 10.77
C LYS A 132 -2.34 21.55 11.39
N ALA A 133 -2.12 21.99 12.63
CA ALA A 133 -0.86 21.75 13.33
C ALA A 133 -0.59 20.25 13.51
N TRP A 134 -1.61 19.46 13.84
CA TRP A 134 -1.51 18.01 13.91
C TRP A 134 -1.14 17.40 12.55
N ALA A 135 -1.85 17.76 11.47
CA ALA A 135 -1.57 17.25 10.13
C ALA A 135 -0.15 17.60 9.67
N GLU A 136 0.29 18.85 9.88
CA GLU A 136 1.66 19.28 9.59
C GLU A 136 2.71 18.47 10.37
N SER A 137 2.43 18.13 11.63
CA SER A 137 3.34 17.32 12.46
C SER A 137 3.54 15.90 11.92
N LEU A 138 2.54 15.37 11.20
CA LEU A 138 2.62 14.10 10.48
C LEU A 138 3.26 14.22 9.09
N GLY A 139 3.61 15.44 8.68
CA GLY A 139 4.13 15.72 7.34
C GLY A 139 3.05 15.64 6.25
N PHE A 140 1.77 15.78 6.62
CA PHE A 140 0.66 15.86 5.67
C PHE A 140 0.89 16.95 4.63
N ARG A 141 0.58 16.64 3.38
CA ARG A 141 0.67 17.57 2.26
C ARG A 141 -0.50 17.33 1.33
N GLU A 142 -1.06 18.41 0.83
CA GLU A 142 -2.00 18.35 -0.28
C GLU A 142 -1.37 17.74 -1.53
N TYR A 143 -2.23 17.19 -2.40
CA TYR A 143 -1.82 16.60 -3.67
C TYR A 143 -1.01 17.59 -4.52
N ASP A 144 0.28 17.28 -4.69
CA ASP A 144 1.21 17.99 -5.58
C ASP A 144 1.91 16.95 -6.47
N PRO A 145 1.50 16.78 -7.74
CA PRO A 145 2.05 15.76 -8.63
C PRO A 145 3.54 15.99 -8.93
N ASP A 146 4.02 17.23 -8.87
CA ASP A 146 5.43 17.54 -9.07
C ASP A 146 6.26 17.19 -7.83
N HIS A 147 5.74 17.44 -6.63
CA HIS A 147 6.35 16.96 -5.39
C HIS A 147 6.43 15.43 -5.35
N ILE A 148 5.32 14.75 -5.65
CA ILE A 148 5.28 13.28 -5.68
C ILE A 148 6.30 12.75 -6.69
N ASN A 149 6.32 13.25 -7.91
CA ASN A 149 7.31 12.82 -8.92
C ASN A 149 8.77 13.14 -8.53
N ARG A 150 9.03 14.21 -7.76
CA ARG A 150 10.37 14.45 -7.19
C ARG A 150 10.74 13.37 -6.18
N MET A 151 9.82 12.97 -5.32
CA MET A 151 10.02 11.92 -4.31
C MET A 151 10.22 10.54 -4.95
N LEU A 152 9.40 10.20 -5.95
CA LEU A 152 9.45 8.90 -6.63
C LEU A 152 10.79 8.60 -7.30
N LYS A 153 11.54 9.62 -7.74
CA LYS A 153 12.91 9.46 -8.26
C LYS A 153 13.89 8.83 -7.26
N GLY A 154 13.59 8.89 -5.96
CA GLY A 154 14.36 8.20 -4.93
C GLY A 154 14.14 6.68 -4.90
N ILE A 155 13.06 6.18 -5.50
CA ILE A 155 12.66 4.77 -5.49
C ILE A 155 13.25 4.07 -6.71
N ASN A 156 14.52 3.69 -6.63
CA ASN A 156 15.19 2.99 -7.73
C ASN A 156 14.90 1.48 -7.69
N TYR A 157 14.40 0.93 -8.80
CA TYR A 157 14.18 -0.51 -8.97
C TYR A 157 15.02 -1.12 -10.11
N LYS A 158 15.53 -0.29 -11.04
CA LYS A 158 16.52 -0.68 -12.06
C LYS A 158 17.41 0.51 -12.42
N LYS A 159 18.41 0.30 -13.28
CA LYS A 159 19.20 1.41 -13.86
C LYS A 159 18.37 2.15 -14.90
N THR A 160 18.39 3.49 -14.84
CA THR A 160 17.82 4.34 -15.88
C THR A 160 18.62 4.23 -17.18
N GLU A 161 17.90 4.06 -18.29
CA GLU A 161 18.45 3.93 -19.63
C GLU A 161 18.63 5.33 -20.26
N TRP A 162 19.63 6.07 -19.76
CA TRP A 162 19.84 7.48 -20.11
C TRP A 162 20.05 7.74 -21.61
N ASP A 163 20.60 6.78 -22.34
CA ASP A 163 20.77 6.83 -23.79
C ASP A 163 19.44 6.94 -24.56
N LYS A 164 18.31 6.59 -23.93
CA LYS A 164 16.96 6.68 -24.50
C LYS A 164 16.19 7.94 -24.08
N ILE A 165 16.79 8.80 -23.26
CA ILE A 165 16.14 9.95 -22.65
C ILE A 165 16.67 11.23 -23.28
N ASN A 166 15.78 12.13 -23.71
CA ASN A 166 16.18 13.48 -24.07
C ASN A 166 16.57 14.26 -22.81
N HIS A 167 17.86 14.44 -22.57
CA HIS A 167 18.37 15.06 -21.35
C HIS A 167 19.62 15.92 -21.59
N GLU A 168 19.83 16.92 -20.73
CA GLU A 168 21.09 17.67 -20.65
C GLU A 168 21.70 17.47 -19.27
N ARG A 169 22.92 16.93 -19.18
CA ARG A 169 23.62 16.68 -17.91
C ARG A 169 22.75 15.95 -16.86
N TYR A 170 22.05 14.89 -17.27
CA TYR A 170 21.11 14.11 -16.45
C TYR A 170 19.86 14.87 -15.97
N ARG A 171 19.58 16.03 -16.56
CA ARG A 171 18.30 16.74 -16.42
C ARG A 171 17.40 16.39 -17.61
N ILE A 172 16.28 15.73 -17.32
CA ILE A 172 15.26 15.37 -18.33
C ILE A 172 14.70 16.65 -18.95
N ILE A 173 14.73 16.74 -20.28
CA ILE A 173 14.20 17.87 -21.06
C ILE A 173 12.75 17.58 -21.48
N GLU A 174 12.48 16.35 -21.91
CA GLU A 174 11.16 15.88 -22.32
C GLU A 174 10.86 14.52 -21.70
N ASP A 175 9.62 14.33 -21.26
CA ASP A 175 9.12 13.07 -20.72
C ASP A 175 7.88 12.65 -21.52
N LYS A 176 8.01 11.68 -22.42
CA LYS A 176 6.88 11.24 -23.26
C LYS A 176 5.71 10.65 -22.45
N TYR A 177 5.95 10.28 -21.18
CA TYR A 177 4.93 9.69 -20.32
C TYR A 177 4.14 10.76 -19.55
N ARG A 178 4.69 11.97 -19.39
CA ARG A 178 3.99 13.10 -18.75
C ARG A 178 3.59 14.09 -19.82
N ASN A 179 2.31 14.43 -19.91
CA ASN A 179 1.89 15.53 -20.77
C ASN A 179 2.56 16.82 -20.29
N ASN A 180 3.27 17.52 -21.20
CA ASN A 180 3.82 18.87 -20.95
C ASN A 180 2.71 19.91 -20.84
#